data_AF-A0A9R0P4J8-F1
#
_entry.id   AF-A0A9R0P4J8-F1
#
_cell.length_a   1.000
_cell.length_b   1.000
_cell.length_c   1.000
_cell.angle_alpha   90.00
_cell.angle_beta   90.00
_cell.angle_gamma   90.00
#
_symmetry.space_group_name_H-M   'P 1'
#
loop_
_entity.id
_entity.type
_entity.pdbx_description
1 polymer ?
#
loop_
_entity_poly.entity_id
_entity_poly.type
_entity_poly.pdbx_seq_one_letter_code
_entity_poly.pdbx_strand_id
1 'polypeptide(L)'
;MKYRSVVSSVAVALLVGALVLIVGLTRGAEYQGRVSLLAGPAAADGAPYGEVVSLALPALVELARSPSVLSAAAPVSGYGPDELAGHVSVELVPASGLARLSVRAASPEQAGATAMALAKAMIDADLLAPAGKLRTLDARPEVLTVAPDVPLVGGLALVGAVAAGLATAALRRLTPLGAGPGPVRRALAAAGVHRPVTVLREEDPSAADRLAGLCRAAGRPVRVLPVTPELTETAAKLAAGLPEERGEGASVVAVTAAGRNQADLTATVSVLPGDAVLVAVVQA
;
A
#
# COMPACT_ATOMS: atom_id res chain seq x y z
N MET A 1 -10.40 -9.15 -26.31
CA MET A 1 -10.59 -8.75 -24.88
C MET A 1 -9.30 -8.78 -24.05
N LYS A 2 -8.32 -9.66 -24.32
CA LYS A 2 -7.04 -9.74 -23.56
C LYS A 2 -6.22 -8.43 -23.48
N TYR A 3 -6.20 -7.63 -24.54
CA TYR A 3 -5.41 -6.38 -24.55
C TYR A 3 -5.96 -5.29 -23.61
N ARG A 4 -7.29 -5.22 -23.40
CA ARG A 4 -7.89 -4.19 -22.54
C ARG A 4 -7.55 -4.38 -21.06
N SER A 5 -7.31 -5.62 -20.60
CA SER A 5 -6.92 -5.86 -19.20
C SER A 5 -5.47 -5.47 -18.95
N VAL A 6 -4.58 -5.81 -19.89
CA VAL A 6 -3.16 -5.43 -19.80
C VAL A 6 -3.02 -3.91 -19.78
N VAL A 7 -3.70 -3.22 -20.70
CA VAL A 7 -3.68 -1.75 -20.77
C VAL A 7 -4.16 -1.12 -19.46
N SER A 8 -5.24 -1.62 -18.85
CA SER A 8 -5.73 -1.07 -17.59
C SER A 8 -4.78 -1.30 -16.40
N SER A 9 -4.16 -2.48 -16.29
CA SER A 9 -3.20 -2.77 -15.22
C SER A 9 -1.94 -1.93 -15.36
N VAL A 10 -1.45 -1.76 -16.60
CA VAL A 10 -0.31 -0.90 -16.90
C VAL A 10 -0.64 0.57 -16.60
N ALA A 11 -1.84 1.04 -16.97
CA ALA A 11 -2.25 2.41 -16.68
C ALA A 11 -2.30 2.70 -15.18
N VAL A 12 -2.86 1.79 -14.37
CA VAL A 12 -2.88 1.94 -12.90
C VAL A 12 -1.46 1.91 -12.32
N ALA A 13 -0.62 0.99 -12.79
CA ALA A 13 0.78 0.93 -12.36
C ALA A 13 1.52 2.25 -12.63
N LEU A 14 1.38 2.79 -13.85
CA LEU A 14 1.98 4.07 -14.23
C LEU A 14 1.44 5.23 -13.41
N LEU A 15 0.13 5.29 -13.16
CA LEU A 15 -0.48 6.35 -12.36
C LEU A 15 0.03 6.33 -10.92
N VAL A 16 0.10 5.15 -10.29
CA VAL A 16 0.59 5.02 -8.91
C VAL A 16 2.08 5.35 -8.85
N GLY A 17 2.89 4.83 -9.78
CA GLY A 17 4.32 5.16 -9.84
C GLY A 17 4.55 6.67 -10.04
N ALA A 18 3.83 7.29 -10.97
CA ALA A 18 3.91 8.74 -11.21
C ALA A 18 3.49 9.54 -9.98
N LEU A 19 2.41 9.14 -9.30
CA LEU A 19 1.96 9.81 -8.07
C LEU A 19 3.03 9.75 -6.98
N VAL A 20 3.67 8.60 -6.77
CA VAL A 20 4.76 8.46 -5.80
C VAL A 20 5.95 9.33 -6.17
N LEU A 21 6.33 9.38 -7.44
CA LEU A 21 7.41 10.28 -7.92
C LEU A 21 7.07 11.74 -7.65
N ILE A 22 5.85 12.17 -8.02
CA ILE A 22 5.40 13.55 -7.82
C ILE A 22 5.47 13.90 -6.33
N VAL A 23 4.88 13.07 -5.46
CA VAL A 23 4.89 13.33 -4.00
C VAL A 23 6.31 13.31 -3.43
N GLY A 24 7.16 12.38 -3.86
CA GLY A 24 8.53 12.26 -3.36
C GLY A 24 9.45 13.38 -3.82
N LEU A 25 9.31 13.85 -5.06
CA LEU A 25 10.14 14.92 -5.64
C LEU A 25 9.64 16.33 -5.31
N THR A 26 8.38 16.48 -4.91
CA THR A 26 7.81 17.77 -4.46
C THR A 26 8.01 18.04 -2.98
N ARG A 27 8.47 17.05 -2.20
CA ARG A 27 9.00 17.32 -0.86
C ARG A 27 10.21 18.25 -1.02
N GLY A 28 10.13 19.41 -0.37
CA GLY A 28 11.16 20.45 -0.46
C GLY A 28 12.57 19.92 -0.19
N ALA A 29 13.56 20.61 -0.77
CA ALA A 29 14.96 20.24 -0.58
C ALA A 29 15.33 20.31 0.92
N GLU A 30 16.05 19.30 1.39
CA GLU A 30 16.54 19.23 2.76
C GLU A 30 18.05 19.05 2.71
N TYR A 31 18.76 19.89 3.46
CA TYR A 31 20.20 19.92 3.56
C TYR A 31 20.61 19.59 4.99
N GLN A 32 21.74 18.92 5.16
CA GLN A 32 22.31 18.60 6.46
C GLN A 32 23.69 19.23 6.58
N GLY A 33 23.82 20.17 7.52
CA GLY A 33 25.11 20.72 7.93
C GLY A 33 25.71 19.83 9.01
N ARG A 34 27.00 19.52 8.90
CA ARG A 34 27.74 18.67 9.85
C ARG A 34 28.98 19.39 10.36
N VAL A 35 29.24 19.27 11.66
CA VAL A 35 30.44 19.79 12.32
C VAL A 35 30.97 18.72 13.26
N SER A 36 32.27 18.44 13.20
CA SER A 36 32.93 17.53 14.14
C SER A 36 33.49 18.32 15.33
N LEU A 37 33.14 17.86 16.53
CA LEU A 37 33.63 18.36 17.80
C LEU A 37 34.57 17.32 18.41
N LEU A 38 35.70 17.78 18.93
CA LEU A 38 36.69 16.94 19.60
C LEU A 38 36.82 17.38 21.05
N ALA A 39 36.51 16.46 21.96
CA ALA A 39 36.84 16.56 23.37
C ALA A 39 38.34 16.25 23.53
N GLY A 40 39.04 17.07 24.30
CA GLY A 40 40.45 16.85 24.66
C GLY A 40 40.72 17.26 26.11
N PRO A 41 41.85 16.84 26.68
CA PRO A 41 42.21 17.23 28.04
C PRO A 41 42.53 18.73 28.10
N ALA A 42 42.22 19.38 29.22
CA ALA A 42 42.50 20.81 29.40
C ALA A 42 44.00 21.10 29.61
N ALA A 43 44.76 20.13 30.12
CA ALA A 43 46.21 20.18 30.34
C ALA A 43 46.84 18.80 30.06
N ALA A 44 48.14 18.77 29.72
CA ALA A 44 48.86 17.52 29.44
C ALA A 44 48.93 16.56 30.65
N ASP A 45 48.88 17.10 31.87
CA ASP A 45 48.90 16.36 33.15
C ASP A 45 47.51 16.28 33.82
N GLY A 46 46.44 16.55 33.07
CA GLY A 46 45.05 16.53 33.56
C GLY A 46 44.45 15.11 33.68
N ALA A 47 43.13 15.05 33.92
CA ALA A 47 42.39 13.79 34.00
C ALA A 47 42.68 12.89 32.77
N PRO A 48 42.75 11.55 32.95
CA PRO A 48 43.01 10.63 31.85
C PRO A 48 42.02 10.88 30.72
N TYR A 49 42.52 11.06 29.50
CA TYR A 49 41.69 11.31 28.31
C TYR A 49 40.54 10.31 28.19
N GLY A 50 40.77 9.04 28.52
CA GLY A 50 39.75 8.00 28.55
C GLY A 50 38.61 8.26 29.54
N GLU A 51 38.87 8.88 30.70
CA GLU A 51 37.84 9.21 31.69
C GLU A 51 36.98 10.39 31.24
N VAL A 52 37.62 11.45 30.71
CA VAL A 52 36.93 12.64 30.16
C VAL A 52 36.00 12.24 29.02
N VAL A 53 36.50 11.38 28.12
CA VAL A 53 35.73 10.90 26.96
C VAL A 53 34.60 9.97 27.40
N SER A 54 34.85 9.03 28.32
CA SER A 54 33.84 8.05 28.74
C SER A 54 32.70 8.66 29.54
N LEU A 55 32.98 9.68 30.36
CA LEU A 55 31.97 10.31 31.22
C LEU A 55 31.21 11.43 30.51
N ALA A 56 31.86 12.17 29.61
CA ALA A 56 31.27 13.38 29.06
C ALA A 56 30.65 13.23 27.66
N LEU A 57 31.08 12.26 26.86
CA LEU A 57 30.48 12.05 25.53
C LEU A 57 28.97 11.80 25.56
N PRO A 58 28.41 10.98 26.49
CA PRO A 58 26.95 10.82 26.57
C PRO A 58 26.24 12.13 26.90
N ALA A 59 26.86 12.98 27.73
CA ALA A 59 26.30 14.26 28.13
C ALA A 59 26.31 15.30 27.00
N LEU A 60 27.13 15.13 25.95
CA LEU A 60 27.09 16.00 24.77
C LEU A 60 25.77 15.88 23.99
N VAL A 61 25.14 14.71 24.00
CA VAL A 61 23.84 14.50 23.35
C VAL A 61 22.74 15.31 24.04
N GLU A 62 22.75 15.30 25.37
CA GLU A 62 21.84 16.10 26.20
C GLU A 62 22.15 17.60 26.08
N LEU A 63 23.43 17.97 26.10
CA LEU A 63 23.86 19.36 25.94
C LEU A 63 23.41 19.96 24.61
N ALA A 64 23.55 19.22 23.51
CA ALA A 64 23.12 19.66 22.18
C ALA A 64 21.60 19.94 22.09
N ARG A 65 20.82 19.36 23.01
CA ARG A 65 19.37 19.55 23.13
C ARG A 65 18.97 20.42 24.32
N SER A 66 19.93 20.98 25.03
CA SER A 66 19.65 21.84 26.17
C SER A 66 18.99 23.16 25.70
N PRO A 67 18.04 23.72 26.47
CA PRO A 67 17.34 24.94 26.08
C PRO A 67 18.28 26.13 25.82
N SER A 68 19.38 26.26 26.58
CA SER A 68 20.36 27.33 26.42
C SER A 68 21.13 27.24 25.10
N VAL A 69 21.58 26.03 24.74
CA VAL A 69 22.30 25.77 23.49
C VAL A 69 21.38 25.94 22.28
N LEU A 70 20.15 25.42 22.35
CA LEU A 70 19.16 25.58 21.29
C LEU A 70 18.74 27.05 21.12
N SER A 71 18.53 27.79 22.22
CA SER A 71 18.17 29.22 22.16
C SER A 71 19.28 30.08 21.54
N ALA A 72 20.54 29.72 21.76
CA ALA A 72 21.68 30.42 21.15
C ALA A 72 21.77 30.18 19.64
N ALA A 73 21.38 28.99 19.16
CA ALA A 73 21.43 28.64 17.73
C ALA A 73 20.14 28.96 16.95
N ALA A 74 19.00 29.13 17.64
CA ALA A 74 17.70 29.41 17.02
C ALA A 74 17.67 30.64 16.09
N PRO A 75 18.33 31.78 16.37
CA PRO A 75 18.27 32.96 15.51
C PRO A 75 18.79 32.73 14.09
N VAL A 76 19.73 31.80 13.90
CA VAL A 76 20.30 31.47 12.59
C VAL A 76 19.64 30.24 11.94
N SER A 77 18.87 29.48 12.73
CA SER A 77 18.24 28.25 12.27
C SER A 77 16.91 28.47 11.57
N GLY A 78 16.28 29.63 11.74
CA GLY A 78 14.93 29.89 11.24
C GLY A 78 13.83 29.08 11.93
N TYR A 79 14.18 28.31 12.97
CA TYR A 79 13.28 27.50 13.78
C TYR A 79 13.21 28.05 15.22
N GLY A 80 12.10 27.81 15.91
CA GLY A 80 12.06 27.99 17.36
C GLY A 80 13.01 27.02 18.08
N PRO A 81 13.44 27.30 19.32
CA PRO A 81 14.35 26.41 20.07
C PRO A 81 13.82 24.98 20.20
N ASP A 82 12.53 24.81 20.49
CA ASP A 82 11.89 23.50 20.65
C ASP A 82 11.80 22.73 19.32
N GLU A 83 11.54 23.44 18.22
CA GLU A 83 11.49 22.87 16.88
C GLU A 83 12.89 22.46 16.40
N LEU A 84 13.89 23.30 16.66
CA LEU A 84 15.29 23.04 16.32
C LEU A 84 15.78 21.71 16.95
N ALA A 85 15.35 21.38 18.16
CA ALA A 85 15.73 20.12 18.81
C ALA A 85 15.41 18.88 17.95
N GLY A 86 14.32 18.91 17.18
CA GLY A 86 13.91 17.84 16.26
C GLY A 86 14.78 17.72 15.00
N HIS A 87 15.51 18.78 14.65
CA HIS A 87 16.40 18.84 13.49
C HIS A 87 17.88 18.56 13.83
N VAL A 88 18.21 18.42 15.11
CA VAL A 88 19.56 18.19 15.62
C VAL A 88 19.79 16.71 15.89
N SER A 89 20.91 16.19 15.37
CA SER A 89 21.40 14.84 15.67
C SER A 89 22.88 14.88 16.04
N VAL A 90 23.24 14.12 17.07
CA VAL A 90 24.61 13.96 17.57
C VAL A 90 25.00 12.50 17.43
N GLU A 91 26.06 12.23 16.67
CA GLU A 91 26.66 10.91 16.52
C GLU A 91 27.99 10.89 17.30
N LEU A 92 28.08 10.03 18.31
CA LEU A 92 29.31 9.84 19.08
C LEU A 92 30.16 8.76 18.40
N VAL A 93 31.43 9.04 18.12
CA VAL A 93 32.32 8.06 17.50
C VAL A 93 33.02 7.26 18.61
N PRO A 94 32.74 5.94 18.75
CA PRO A 94 33.23 5.15 19.87
C PRO A 94 34.75 5.20 20.02
N ALA A 95 35.22 5.21 21.27
CA ALA A 95 36.64 5.24 21.63
C ALA A 95 37.46 6.40 21.04
N SER A 96 36.79 7.43 20.52
CA SER A 96 37.39 8.68 20.08
C SER A 96 36.63 9.80 20.77
N GLY A 97 37.28 10.83 21.29
CA GLY A 97 36.60 12.00 21.87
C GLY A 97 35.80 12.82 20.85
N LEU A 98 35.42 12.23 19.71
CA LEU A 98 34.81 12.89 18.58
C LEU A 98 33.29 12.72 18.61
N ALA A 99 32.59 13.84 18.51
CA ALA A 99 31.15 13.90 18.32
C ALA A 99 30.86 14.62 17.00
N ARG A 100 30.05 14.02 16.14
CA ARG A 100 29.56 14.64 14.90
C ARG A 100 28.19 15.23 15.17
N LEU A 101 28.13 16.55 15.16
CA LEU A 101 26.89 17.30 15.23
C LEU A 101 26.35 17.46 13.81
N SER A 102 25.05 17.25 13.63
CA SER A 102 24.39 17.49 12.37
C SER A 102 23.04 18.18 12.54
N VAL A 103 22.74 19.11 11.65
CA VAL A 103 21.49 19.89 11.67
C VAL A 103 20.89 19.90 10.29
N ARG A 104 19.58 19.62 10.21
CA ARG A 104 18.83 19.69 8.95
C ARG A 104 18.14 21.03 8.75
N ALA A 105 18.19 21.57 7.54
CA ALA A 105 17.51 22.82 7.17
C ALA A 105 17.08 22.83 5.69
N ALA A 106 16.23 23.79 5.33
CA ALA A 106 15.71 23.95 3.97
C ALA A 106 16.72 24.56 2.98
N SER A 107 17.79 25.19 3.48
CA SER A 107 18.87 25.72 2.64
C SER A 107 20.26 25.28 3.13
N PRO A 108 21.24 25.17 2.22
CA PRO A 108 22.59 24.76 2.58
C PRO A 108 23.29 25.76 3.50
N GLU A 109 23.07 27.06 3.30
CA GLU A 109 23.65 28.13 4.12
C GLU A 109 23.12 28.06 5.56
N GLN A 110 21.81 27.87 5.71
CA GLN A 110 21.15 27.75 7.00
C GLN A 110 21.60 26.49 7.75
N ALA A 111 21.71 25.36 7.05
CA ALA A 111 22.16 24.10 7.64
C ALA A 111 23.60 24.23 8.20
N GLY A 112 24.51 24.79 7.40
CA GLY A 112 25.89 25.04 7.82
C GLY A 112 26.02 26.06 8.95
N ALA A 113 25.33 27.20 8.85
CA ALA A 113 25.35 28.24 9.86
C ALA A 113 24.80 27.76 11.20
N THR A 114 23.69 27.00 11.17
CA THR A 114 23.08 26.46 12.39
C THR A 114 23.96 25.42 13.06
N ALA A 115 24.55 24.49 12.29
CA ALA A 115 25.45 23.49 12.84
C ALA A 115 26.68 24.15 13.51
N MET A 116 27.23 25.21 12.90
CA MET A 116 28.34 25.96 13.47
C MET A 116 27.94 26.76 14.72
N ALA A 117 26.78 27.42 14.71
CA ALA A 117 26.28 28.17 15.86
C ALA A 117 26.00 27.25 17.06
N LEU A 118 25.43 26.07 16.80
CA LEU A 118 25.17 25.06 17.82
C LEU A 118 26.47 24.49 18.39
N ALA A 119 27.44 24.17 17.53
CA ALA A 119 28.79 23.77 17.93
C ALA A 119 29.47 24.82 18.82
N LYS A 120 29.38 26.10 18.43
CA LYS A 120 29.90 27.22 19.21
C LYS A 120 29.21 27.31 20.58
N ALA A 121 27.88 27.23 20.63
CA ALA A 121 27.14 27.28 21.89
C ALA A 121 27.48 26.11 22.83
N MET A 122 27.72 24.90 22.29
CA MET A 122 28.18 23.75 23.08
C MET A 122 29.60 23.94 23.64
N ILE A 123 30.50 24.55 22.86
CA ILE A 123 31.86 24.90 23.33
C ILE A 123 31.78 25.97 24.41
N ASP A 124 30.99 27.02 24.18
CA ASP A 124 30.84 28.15 25.10
C ASP A 124 30.14 27.75 26.42
N ALA A 125 29.34 26.68 26.41
CA ALA A 125 28.74 26.08 27.62
C ALA A 125 29.77 25.34 28.51
N ASP A 126 30.95 25.03 27.97
CA ASP A 126 32.13 24.51 28.69
C ASP A 126 31.85 23.35 29.64
N LEU A 127 30.99 22.40 29.22
CA LEU A 127 30.59 21.24 30.02
C LEU A 127 31.77 20.41 30.53
N LEU A 128 32.89 20.41 29.80
CA LEU A 128 34.06 19.61 30.13
C LEU A 128 34.96 20.28 31.17
N ALA A 129 34.74 21.56 31.51
CA ALA A 129 35.57 22.25 32.47
C ALA A 129 35.39 21.68 33.90
N PRO A 130 36.48 21.62 34.69
CA PRO A 130 37.86 21.99 34.34
C PRO A 130 38.67 20.85 33.70
N ALA A 131 38.10 19.65 33.58
CA ALA A 131 38.82 18.42 33.22
C ALA A 131 39.23 18.36 31.72
N GLY A 132 38.45 18.98 30.84
CA GLY A 132 38.64 18.93 29.40
C GLY A 132 38.15 20.19 28.70
N LYS A 133 38.33 20.22 27.38
CA LYS A 133 37.82 21.27 26.48
C LYS A 133 37.23 20.66 25.23
N LEU A 134 36.20 21.31 24.70
CA LEU A 134 35.61 20.97 23.41
C LEU A 134 36.14 21.94 22.36
N ARG A 135 36.54 21.43 21.19
CA ARG A 135 36.95 22.25 20.05
C ARG A 135 36.37 21.72 18.75
N THR A 136 36.16 22.60 17.78
CA THR A 136 35.86 22.16 16.41
C THR A 136 37.09 21.51 15.78
N LEU A 137 36.89 20.38 15.12
CA LEU A 137 37.92 19.74 14.31
C LEU A 137 37.96 20.35 12.90
N ASP A 138 36.77 20.61 12.35
CA ASP A 138 36.59 21.16 11.02
C ASP A 138 36.37 22.67 11.09
N ALA A 139 37.14 23.45 10.31
CA ALA A 139 37.02 24.91 10.27
C ALA A 139 35.77 25.39 9.53
N ARG A 140 35.16 24.53 8.71
CA ARG A 140 33.94 24.80 7.95
C ARG A 140 32.96 23.64 8.11
N PRO A 141 31.66 23.91 8.24
CA PRO A 141 30.67 22.86 8.26
C PRO A 141 30.62 22.15 6.89
N GLU A 142 30.54 20.83 6.91
CA GLU A 142 30.23 20.04 5.72
C GLU A 142 28.72 20.13 5.46
N VAL A 143 28.30 20.41 4.22
CA VAL A 143 26.88 20.50 3.88
C VAL A 143 26.54 19.48 2.82
N LEU A 144 25.59 18.60 3.14
CA LEU A 144 25.14 17.51 2.27
C LEU A 144 23.67 17.71 1.89
N THR A 145 23.33 17.38 0.66
CA THR A 145 21.92 17.33 0.22
C THR A 145 21.33 16.00 0.65
N VAL A 146 20.30 16.02 1.50
CA VAL A 146 19.63 14.83 2.05
C VAL A 146 18.33 14.53 1.31
N ALA A 147 17.61 15.55 0.87
CA ALA A 147 16.38 15.38 0.10
C ALA A 147 16.32 16.32 -1.12
N PRO A 148 15.70 15.88 -2.23
CA PRO A 148 15.08 14.57 -2.42
C PRO A 148 16.12 13.46 -2.68
N ASP A 149 15.95 12.31 -1.99
CA ASP A 149 16.70 11.09 -2.28
C ASP A 149 16.11 10.45 -3.55
N VAL A 150 16.61 10.89 -4.70
CA VAL A 150 16.16 10.44 -6.02
C VAL A 150 16.18 8.90 -6.17
N PRO A 151 17.25 8.17 -5.78
CA PRO A 151 17.23 6.72 -5.88
C PRO A 151 16.20 6.07 -4.96
N LEU A 152 16.02 6.55 -3.72
CA LEU A 152 14.99 6.01 -2.82
C LEU A 152 13.58 6.28 -3.35
N VAL A 153 13.29 7.50 -3.77
CA VAL A 153 11.98 7.90 -4.33
C VAL A 153 11.69 7.10 -5.60
N GLY A 154 12.69 6.93 -6.48
CA GLY A 154 12.58 6.10 -7.68
C GLY A 154 12.30 4.63 -7.37
N GLY A 155 13.01 4.07 -6.39
CA GLY A 155 12.78 2.70 -5.92
C GLY A 155 11.38 2.50 -5.34
N LEU A 156 10.90 3.42 -4.50
CA LEU A 156 9.56 3.37 -3.92
C LEU A 156 8.47 3.48 -4.98
N ALA A 157 8.66 4.36 -5.97
CA ALA A 157 7.73 4.52 -7.09
C ALA A 157 7.63 3.24 -7.92
N LEU A 158 8.76 2.57 -8.19
CA LEU A 158 8.79 1.31 -8.93
C LEU A 158 8.05 0.20 -8.17
N VAL A 159 8.32 0.06 -6.87
CA VAL A 159 7.64 -0.93 -6.01
C VAL A 159 6.13 -0.66 -5.97
N GLY A 160 5.73 0.60 -5.78
CA GLY A 160 4.33 1.01 -5.78
C GLY A 160 3.62 0.71 -7.11
N ALA A 161 4.28 1.00 -8.24
CA ALA A 161 3.76 0.71 -9.57
C ALA A 161 3.55 -0.79 -9.78
N VAL A 162 4.54 -1.62 -9.46
CA VAL A 162 4.46 -3.08 -9.60
C VAL A 162 3.37 -3.66 -8.72
N ALA A 163 3.32 -3.26 -7.44
CA ALA A 163 2.31 -3.73 -6.50
C ALA A 163 0.89 -3.36 -6.97
N ALA A 164 0.68 -2.11 -7.41
CA ALA A 164 -0.61 -1.66 -7.91
C ALA A 164 -1.03 -2.39 -9.20
N GLY A 165 -0.09 -2.63 -10.12
CA GLY A 165 -0.32 -3.39 -11.34
C GLY A 165 -0.73 -4.84 -11.05
N LEU A 166 0.00 -5.52 -10.17
CA LEU A 166 -0.28 -6.89 -9.73
C LEU A 166 -1.61 -6.98 -8.98
N ALA A 167 -1.88 -6.07 -8.03
CA ALA A 167 -3.13 -6.02 -7.29
C ALA A 167 -4.33 -5.83 -8.23
N THR A 168 -4.20 -4.92 -9.21
CA THR A 168 -5.24 -4.70 -10.22
C THR A 168 -5.45 -5.94 -11.08
N ALA A 169 -4.38 -6.63 -11.48
CA ALA A 169 -4.48 -7.87 -12.23
C ALA A 169 -5.12 -9.01 -11.41
N ALA A 170 -4.77 -9.14 -10.13
CA ALA A 170 -5.30 -10.15 -9.22
C ALA A 170 -6.78 -9.90 -8.90
N LEU A 171 -7.15 -8.68 -8.51
CA LEU A 171 -8.53 -8.27 -8.29
C LEU A 171 -9.39 -8.58 -9.50
N ARG A 172 -8.87 -8.33 -10.70
CA ARG A 172 -9.56 -8.64 -11.95
C ARG A 172 -9.65 -10.13 -12.29
N ARG A 173 -8.76 -10.98 -11.77
CA ARG A 173 -8.91 -12.44 -11.92
C ARG A 173 -9.93 -12.99 -10.93
N LEU A 174 -10.02 -12.39 -9.74
CA LEU A 174 -10.93 -12.78 -8.67
C LEU A 174 -12.35 -12.23 -8.88
N THR A 175 -12.47 -11.05 -9.49
CA THR A 175 -13.75 -10.54 -9.99
C THR A 175 -13.89 -10.91 -11.45
N PRO A 176 -14.73 -11.90 -11.83
CA PRO A 176 -14.99 -12.18 -13.24
C PRO A 176 -15.48 -10.89 -13.92
N LEU A 177 -14.61 -10.26 -14.72
CA LEU A 177 -14.91 -8.98 -15.37
C LEU A 177 -16.05 -9.12 -16.38
N GLY A 178 -17.21 -8.70 -15.94
CA GLY A 178 -18.03 -7.75 -16.68
C GLY A 178 -18.49 -6.70 -15.69
N ALA A 179 -18.34 -5.42 -16.01
CA ALA A 179 -18.99 -4.36 -15.28
C ALA A 179 -20.51 -4.64 -15.22
N GLY A 180 -21.07 -4.71 -14.01
CA GLY A 180 -22.48 -4.99 -13.78
C GLY A 180 -22.83 -6.48 -13.68
N PRO A 181 -24.09 -6.80 -13.35
CA PRO A 181 -24.56 -8.17 -13.37
C PRO A 181 -24.25 -8.77 -14.75
N GLY A 182 -23.62 -9.96 -14.77
CA GLY A 182 -23.34 -10.69 -16.02
C GLY A 182 -24.61 -10.81 -16.88
N PRO A 183 -24.50 -11.09 -18.19
CA PRO A 183 -25.65 -11.08 -19.11
C PRO A 183 -26.83 -11.92 -18.58
N VAL A 184 -26.54 -13.07 -17.96
CA VAL A 184 -27.54 -13.90 -17.25
C VAL A 184 -28.17 -13.15 -16.07
N ARG A 185 -27.39 -12.57 -15.17
CA ARG A 185 -27.92 -11.85 -14.00
C ARG A 185 -28.71 -10.60 -14.39
N ARG A 186 -28.38 -9.93 -15.50
CA ARG A 186 -29.18 -8.83 -16.08
C ARG A 186 -30.50 -9.33 -16.65
N ALA A 187 -30.49 -10.45 -17.38
CA ALA A 187 -31.70 -11.09 -17.87
C ALA A 187 -32.62 -11.53 -16.72
N LEU A 188 -32.06 -12.14 -15.67
CA LEU A 188 -32.81 -12.52 -14.47
C LEU A 188 -33.41 -11.30 -13.76
N ALA A 189 -32.63 -10.23 -13.58
CA ALA A 189 -33.13 -8.99 -12.99
C ALA A 189 -34.24 -8.33 -13.84
N ALA A 190 -34.12 -8.37 -15.16
CA ALA A 190 -35.14 -7.88 -16.09
C ALA A 190 -36.42 -8.75 -16.05
N ALA A 191 -36.30 -10.03 -15.74
CA ALA A 191 -37.41 -10.94 -15.49
C ALA A 191 -37.96 -10.86 -14.05
N GLY A 192 -37.51 -9.88 -13.23
CA GLY A 192 -37.96 -9.71 -11.84
C GLY A 192 -37.34 -10.68 -10.83
N VAL A 193 -36.36 -11.48 -11.23
CA VAL A 193 -35.65 -12.42 -10.36
C VAL A 193 -34.45 -11.73 -9.72
N HIS A 194 -34.63 -11.28 -8.48
CA HIS A 194 -33.57 -10.60 -7.71
C HIS A 194 -32.83 -11.52 -6.72
N ARG A 195 -33.36 -12.73 -6.48
CA ARG A 195 -32.70 -13.75 -5.64
C ARG A 195 -31.41 -14.28 -6.29
N PRO A 196 -30.41 -14.69 -5.51
CA PRO A 196 -29.21 -15.32 -6.04
C PRO A 196 -29.58 -16.65 -6.73
N VAL A 197 -29.21 -16.77 -8.01
CA VAL A 197 -29.38 -17.99 -8.81
C VAL A 197 -28.00 -18.44 -9.27
N THR A 198 -27.70 -19.73 -9.09
CA THR A 198 -26.42 -20.31 -9.48
C THR A 198 -26.32 -20.39 -11.01
N VAL A 199 -25.20 -19.94 -11.58
CA VAL A 199 -24.93 -20.07 -13.02
C VAL A 199 -23.83 -21.11 -13.21
N LEU A 200 -24.13 -22.17 -13.96
CA LEU A 200 -23.23 -23.28 -14.26
C LEU A 200 -22.90 -23.29 -15.75
N ARG A 201 -21.80 -23.95 -16.13
CA ARG A 201 -21.46 -24.22 -17.53
C ARG A 201 -21.60 -25.71 -17.78
N GLU A 202 -22.12 -26.08 -18.94
CA GLU A 202 -22.26 -27.48 -19.36
C GLU A 202 -20.89 -28.18 -19.39
N GLU A 203 -19.85 -27.47 -19.85
CA GLU A 203 -18.47 -27.99 -19.94
C GLU A 203 -17.79 -28.24 -18.58
N ASP A 204 -18.36 -27.78 -17.45
CA ASP A 204 -17.78 -28.04 -16.13
C ASP A 204 -18.09 -29.49 -15.71
N PRO A 205 -17.07 -30.37 -15.57
CA PRO A 205 -17.29 -31.78 -15.23
C PRO A 205 -17.95 -31.97 -13.87
N SER A 206 -17.92 -30.96 -13.00
CA SER A 206 -18.59 -30.95 -11.69
C SER A 206 -19.98 -30.31 -11.70
N ALA A 207 -20.45 -29.79 -12.84
CA ALA A 207 -21.74 -29.11 -12.94
C ALA A 207 -22.90 -30.04 -12.61
N ALA A 208 -22.88 -31.28 -13.13
CA ALA A 208 -23.94 -32.26 -12.88
C ALA A 208 -24.08 -32.59 -11.38
N ASP A 209 -22.96 -32.81 -10.68
CA ASP A 209 -22.95 -33.11 -9.25
C ASP A 209 -23.47 -31.93 -8.40
N ARG A 210 -23.04 -30.70 -8.73
CA ARG A 210 -23.53 -29.49 -8.07
C ARG A 210 -25.01 -29.26 -8.34
N LEU A 211 -25.46 -29.47 -9.57
CA LEU A 211 -26.85 -29.35 -9.97
C LEU A 211 -27.72 -30.37 -9.23
N ALA A 212 -27.28 -31.63 -9.13
CA ALA A 212 -27.96 -32.68 -8.39
C ALA A 212 -28.04 -32.35 -6.88
N GLY A 213 -26.97 -31.79 -6.30
CA GLY A 213 -26.98 -31.30 -4.91
C GLY A 213 -27.96 -30.16 -4.67
N LEU A 214 -28.00 -29.17 -5.57
CA LEU A 214 -28.96 -28.06 -5.51
C LEU A 214 -30.41 -28.55 -5.65
N CYS A 215 -30.64 -29.51 -6.54
CA CYS A 215 -31.97 -30.11 -6.76
C CYS A 215 -32.45 -30.88 -5.53
N ARG A 216 -31.58 -31.71 -4.92
CA ARG A 216 -31.87 -32.40 -3.66
C ARG A 216 -32.17 -31.43 -2.52
N ALA A 217 -31.38 -30.36 -2.40
CA ALA A 217 -31.61 -29.33 -1.39
C ALA A 217 -32.94 -28.57 -1.58
N ALA A 218 -33.40 -28.43 -2.83
CA ALA A 218 -34.68 -27.82 -3.12
C ALA A 218 -35.89 -28.72 -2.77
N GLY A 219 -35.70 -30.05 -2.69
CA GLY A 219 -36.72 -31.01 -2.23
C GLY A 219 -38.02 -31.00 -3.04
N ARG A 220 -37.96 -30.62 -4.32
CA ARG A 220 -39.10 -30.44 -5.24
C ARG A 220 -38.79 -31.09 -6.59
N PRO A 221 -39.82 -31.51 -7.35
CA PRO A 221 -39.60 -32.07 -8.68
C PRO A 221 -38.91 -31.04 -9.59
N VAL A 222 -37.86 -31.50 -10.27
CA VAL A 222 -37.02 -30.65 -11.11
C VAL A 222 -37.51 -30.68 -12.55
N ARG A 223 -37.62 -29.51 -13.17
CA ARG A 223 -37.90 -29.34 -14.60
C ARG A 223 -36.74 -28.62 -15.25
N VAL A 224 -36.11 -29.28 -16.21
CA VAL A 224 -35.09 -28.66 -17.06
C VAL A 224 -35.80 -28.03 -18.26
N LEU A 225 -35.59 -26.72 -18.44
CA LEU A 225 -36.27 -25.93 -19.45
C LEU A 225 -35.24 -25.38 -20.45
N PRO A 226 -35.26 -25.83 -21.71
CA PRO A 226 -34.47 -25.20 -22.76
C PRO A 226 -35.04 -23.81 -23.06
N VAL A 227 -34.18 -22.79 -23.04
CA VAL A 227 -34.56 -21.40 -23.36
C VAL A 227 -34.83 -21.21 -24.85
N THR A 228 -34.16 -22.00 -25.71
CA THR A 228 -34.39 -22.03 -27.16
C THR A 228 -34.59 -23.48 -27.64
N PRO A 229 -35.29 -23.71 -28.78
CA PRO A 229 -35.53 -25.06 -29.30
C PRO A 229 -34.26 -25.86 -29.58
N GLU A 230 -33.19 -25.17 -29.96
CA GLU A 230 -31.87 -25.75 -30.27
C GLU A 230 -31.21 -26.42 -29.06
N LEU A 231 -31.59 -26.00 -27.84
CA LEU A 231 -31.04 -26.52 -26.58
C LEU A 231 -31.85 -27.69 -26.01
N THR A 232 -32.86 -28.17 -26.74
CA THR A 232 -33.75 -29.25 -26.27
C THR A 232 -32.99 -30.55 -26.01
N GLU A 233 -32.04 -30.91 -26.87
CA GLU A 233 -31.24 -32.12 -26.68
C GLU A 233 -30.33 -32.01 -25.44
N THR A 234 -29.67 -30.87 -25.26
CA THR A 234 -28.88 -30.56 -24.06
C THR A 234 -29.73 -30.61 -22.80
N ALA A 235 -30.91 -29.98 -22.82
CA ALA A 235 -31.84 -30.00 -21.70
C ALA A 235 -32.32 -31.42 -21.37
N ALA A 236 -32.61 -32.25 -22.37
CA ALA A 236 -33.01 -33.64 -22.18
C ALA A 236 -31.89 -34.50 -21.58
N LYS A 237 -30.65 -34.35 -22.06
CA LYS A 237 -29.46 -35.02 -21.50
C LYS A 237 -29.25 -34.62 -20.03
N LEU A 238 -29.38 -33.33 -19.73
CA LEU A 238 -29.24 -32.81 -18.37
C LEU A 238 -30.37 -33.31 -17.46
N ALA A 239 -31.61 -33.37 -17.97
CA ALA A 239 -32.76 -33.90 -17.24
C ALA A 239 -32.61 -35.38 -16.89
N ALA A 240 -32.08 -36.20 -17.80
CA ALA A 240 -31.85 -37.62 -17.58
C ALA A 240 -30.80 -37.89 -16.47
N GLY A 241 -29.89 -36.95 -16.21
CA GLY A 241 -28.87 -37.05 -15.17
C GLY A 241 -29.30 -36.55 -13.78
N LEU A 242 -30.53 -36.04 -13.64
CA LEU A 242 -31.03 -35.43 -12.40
C LEU A 242 -31.85 -36.41 -11.56
N PRO A 243 -31.85 -36.26 -10.22
CA PRO A 243 -32.65 -37.11 -9.35
C PRO A 243 -34.15 -36.83 -9.52
N GLU A 244 -34.96 -37.89 -9.60
CA GLU A 244 -36.42 -37.79 -9.57
C GLU A 244 -36.90 -37.58 -8.12
N GLU A 245 -37.26 -36.34 -7.79
CA GLU A 245 -37.81 -35.97 -6.48
C GLU A 245 -39.35 -35.88 -6.53
N ARG A 246 -40.02 -36.32 -5.45
CA ARG A 246 -41.48 -36.26 -5.31
C ARG A 246 -41.85 -35.18 -4.29
N GLY A 247 -42.68 -34.21 -4.69
CA GLY A 247 -43.14 -33.13 -3.82
C GLY A 247 -44.06 -32.14 -4.53
N GLU A 248 -44.60 -31.17 -3.80
CA GLU A 248 -45.44 -30.08 -4.35
C GLU A 248 -44.60 -28.88 -4.84
N GLY A 249 -45.02 -28.27 -5.96
CA GLY A 249 -44.32 -27.17 -6.64
C GLY A 249 -43.27 -27.63 -7.67
N ALA A 250 -42.56 -26.70 -8.31
CA ALA A 250 -41.54 -27.03 -9.33
C ALA A 250 -40.21 -26.27 -9.13
N SER A 251 -39.10 -26.99 -9.17
CA SER A 251 -37.75 -26.42 -9.28
C SER A 251 -37.34 -26.36 -10.74
N VAL A 252 -36.92 -25.19 -11.22
CA VAL A 252 -36.59 -24.98 -12.63
C VAL A 252 -35.09 -24.80 -12.81
N VAL A 253 -34.55 -25.50 -13.80
CA VAL A 253 -33.19 -25.32 -14.31
C VAL A 253 -33.31 -24.82 -15.74
N ALA A 254 -32.91 -23.58 -16.01
CA ALA A 254 -32.96 -23.01 -17.36
C ALA A 254 -31.65 -23.31 -18.10
N VAL A 255 -31.73 -23.84 -19.32
CA VAL A 255 -30.57 -24.08 -20.19
C VAL A 255 -30.56 -23.00 -21.28
N THR A 256 -29.50 -22.18 -21.30
CA THR A 256 -29.33 -21.07 -22.25
C THR A 256 -28.01 -21.19 -22.98
N ALA A 257 -27.90 -20.56 -24.15
CA ALA A 257 -26.64 -20.49 -24.88
C ALA A 257 -25.62 -19.60 -24.14
N ALA A 258 -24.35 -19.98 -24.19
CA ALA A 258 -23.24 -19.15 -23.76
C ALA A 258 -23.16 -17.89 -24.64
N GLY A 259 -23.53 -16.73 -24.08
CA GLY A 259 -23.58 -15.53 -24.88
C GLY A 259 -23.95 -14.26 -24.12
N ARG A 260 -23.77 -13.12 -24.81
CA ARG A 260 -24.15 -11.80 -24.30
C ARG A 260 -25.63 -11.49 -24.50
N ASN A 261 -26.26 -12.07 -25.51
CA ASN A 261 -27.69 -11.93 -25.73
C ASN A 261 -28.42 -12.96 -24.86
N GLN A 262 -29.31 -12.48 -23.99
CA GLN A 262 -30.08 -13.29 -23.04
C GLN A 262 -31.56 -12.83 -23.02
N ALA A 263 -32.03 -12.28 -24.15
CA ALA A 263 -33.42 -11.85 -24.31
C ALA A 263 -34.38 -13.05 -24.15
N ASP A 264 -34.02 -14.19 -24.75
CA ASP A 264 -34.80 -15.42 -24.66
C ASP A 264 -34.85 -15.91 -23.21
N LEU A 265 -33.73 -15.89 -22.48
CA LEU A 265 -33.71 -16.25 -21.06
C LEU A 265 -34.64 -15.35 -20.24
N THR A 266 -34.67 -14.04 -20.55
CA THR A 266 -35.57 -13.10 -19.87
C THR A 266 -37.03 -13.47 -20.13
N ALA A 267 -37.39 -13.75 -21.38
CA ALA A 267 -38.74 -14.13 -21.79
C ALA A 267 -39.17 -15.48 -21.22
N THR A 268 -38.29 -16.47 -21.19
CA THR A 268 -38.59 -17.79 -20.63
C THR A 268 -38.80 -17.72 -19.12
N VAL A 269 -37.97 -16.94 -18.40
CA VAL A 269 -38.06 -16.83 -16.94
C VAL A 269 -39.26 -15.99 -16.49
N SER A 270 -39.68 -14.99 -17.27
CA SER A 270 -40.81 -14.12 -16.91
C SER A 270 -42.19 -14.81 -16.97
N VAL A 271 -42.29 -15.93 -17.71
CA VAL A 271 -43.54 -16.70 -17.87
C VAL A 271 -43.56 -17.94 -16.96
N LEU A 272 -42.58 -18.08 -16.07
CA LEU A 272 -42.60 -19.18 -15.11
C LEU A 272 -43.81 -19.06 -14.16
N PRO A 273 -44.46 -20.19 -13.79
CA PRO A 273 -45.50 -20.20 -12.79
C PRO A 273 -45.03 -19.56 -11.48
N GLY A 274 -45.92 -18.87 -10.76
CA GLY A 274 -45.57 -18.15 -9.53
C GLY A 274 -45.05 -19.05 -8.39
N ASP A 275 -45.37 -20.34 -8.45
CA ASP A 275 -44.89 -21.40 -7.53
C ASP A 275 -43.57 -22.05 -7.97
N ALA A 276 -43.03 -21.68 -9.15
CA ALA A 276 -41.79 -22.20 -9.69
C ALA A 276 -40.56 -21.48 -9.10
N VAL A 277 -39.56 -22.28 -8.69
CA VAL A 277 -38.29 -21.77 -8.13
C VAL A 277 -37.18 -22.00 -9.14
N LEU A 278 -36.64 -20.91 -9.72
CA LEU A 278 -35.45 -20.99 -10.55
C LEU A 278 -34.22 -21.25 -9.66
N VAL A 279 -33.64 -22.44 -9.77
CA VAL A 279 -32.53 -22.90 -8.91
C VAL A 279 -31.17 -22.66 -9.57
N ALA A 280 -31.10 -22.86 -10.89
CA ALA A 280 -29.88 -22.68 -11.66
C ALA A 280 -30.14 -22.26 -13.11
N VAL A 281 -29.12 -21.62 -13.72
CA VAL A 281 -29.02 -21.40 -15.16
C VAL A 281 -27.77 -22.12 -15.67
N VAL A 282 -27.94 -23.03 -16.62
CA VAL A 282 -26.84 -23.76 -17.27
C VAL A 282 -26.55 -23.10 -18.61
N GLN A 283 -25.28 -22.77 -18.85
CA GLN A 283 -24.80 -22.25 -20.13
C GLN A 283 -24.25 -23.39 -20.97
N ALA A 284 -24.91 -23.67 -22.08
CA ALA A 284 -24.46 -24.58 -23.15
C ALA A 284 -23.49 -23.87 -24.10
#